data_AF-A0A2V5L254-F1
#
_entry.id   AF-A0A2V5L254-F1
#
_cell.length_a   1.000
_cell.length_b   1.000
_cell.length_c   1.000
_cell.angle_alpha   90.00
_cell.angle_beta   90.00
_cell.angle_gamma   90.00
#
_symmetry.space_group_name_H-M   'P 1'
#
loop_
_entity.id
_entity.type
_entity.pdbx_description
1 polymer ?
#
loop_
_entity_poly.entity_id
_entity_poly.type
_entity_poly.pdbx_seq_one_letter_code
_entity_poly.pdbx_strand_id
1 'polypeptide(L)' 'MSGKIDTREFSITDYDAAVEIWQRVEGIEIAEGDDRKGIAGFLARNPGLSRVAMDGSAIVGVALCGHDG' A
#
# COMPACT_ATOMS: atom_id res chain seq x y z
N MET A 1 -3.07 -15.43 13.27
CA MET A 1 -2.78 -15.71 11.86
C MET A 1 -3.81 -16.69 11.35
N SER A 2 -4.77 -16.23 10.55
CA SER A 2 -5.58 -17.15 9.75
C SER A 2 -4.65 -17.68 8.65
N GLY A 3 -4.63 -18.98 8.38
CA GLY A 3 -3.72 -19.55 7.37
C GLY A 3 -3.98 -19.11 5.92
N LYS A 4 -4.87 -18.14 5.69
CA LYS A 4 -5.31 -17.67 4.37
C LYS A 4 -5.05 -16.17 4.24
N ILE A 5 -4.28 -15.81 3.20
CA ILE A 5 -4.05 -14.42 2.81
C ILE A 5 -5.00 -14.08 1.66
N ASP A 6 -5.78 -13.03 1.84
CA ASP A 6 -6.64 -12.47 0.80
C ASP A 6 -5.98 -11.19 0.22
N THR A 7 -6.36 -10.79 -0.99
CA THR A 7 -5.88 -9.53 -1.57
C THR A 7 -7.02 -8.68 -2.10
N ARG A 8 -6.89 -7.37 -1.98
CA ARG A 8 -7.79 -6.40 -2.61
C ARG A 8 -7.01 -5.20 -3.13
N GLU A 9 -7.68 -4.36 -3.90
CA GLU A 9 -7.12 -3.09 -4.36
C GLU A 9 -6.69 -2.22 -3.16
N PHE A 10 -5.55 -1.57 -3.31
CA PHE A 10 -5.05 -0.59 -2.36
C PHE A 10 -5.84 0.71 -2.51
N SER A 11 -6.49 1.14 -1.43
CA SER A 11 -7.20 2.41 -1.36
C SER A 11 -6.42 3.40 -0.51
N ILE A 12 -6.62 4.70 -0.75
CA ILE A 12 -5.99 5.73 0.08
C ILE A 12 -6.38 5.65 1.57
N THR A 13 -7.49 4.98 1.87
CA THR A 13 -7.90 4.68 3.26
C THR A 13 -6.93 3.75 3.98
N ASP A 14 -6.09 3.00 3.24
CA ASP A 14 -5.13 2.04 3.78
C ASP A 14 -3.76 2.66 4.11
N TYR A 15 -3.58 3.95 3.80
CA TYR A 15 -2.28 4.62 3.88
C TYR A 15 -1.62 4.50 5.25
N ASP A 16 -2.36 4.67 6.34
CA ASP A 16 -1.76 4.62 7.69
C ASP A 16 -1.23 3.20 8.00
N ALA A 17 -1.96 2.15 7.59
CA ALA A 17 -1.51 0.77 7.74
C ALA A 17 -0.29 0.45 6.84
N ALA A 18 -0.23 1.06 5.65
CA ALA A 18 0.93 0.95 4.77
C ALA A 18 2.17 1.58 5.40
N VAL A 19 2.03 2.79 5.96
CA VAL A 19 3.09 3.50 6.68
C VAL A 19 3.61 2.68 7.86
N GLU A 20 2.72 2.08 8.66
CA GLU A 20 3.13 1.19 9.76
C GLU A 20 3.96 -0.01 9.29
N ILE A 21 3.64 -0.57 8.12
CA ILE A 21 4.42 -1.67 7.53
C ILE A 21 5.77 -1.16 7.05
N TRP A 22 5.79 -0.10 6.25
CA TRP A 22 7.02 0.46 5.68
C TRP A 22 8.02 0.87 6.76
N GLN A 23 7.56 1.48 7.85
CA GLN A 23 8.40 1.86 8.99
C GLN A 23 9.02 0.67 9.74
N ARG A 24 8.49 -0.55 9.57
CA ARG A 24 9.03 -1.77 10.19
C ARG A 24 9.99 -2.53 9.29
N VAL A 25 10.09 -2.17 8.01
CA VAL A 25 10.96 -2.82 7.04
C VAL A 25 12.28 -2.06 6.98
N GLU A 26 13.37 -2.72 7.37
CA GLU A 26 14.71 -2.18 7.25
C GLU A 26 15.01 -1.78 5.79
N GLY A 27 15.49 -0.55 5.59
CA GLY A 27 15.84 -0.03 4.27
C GLY A 27 14.68 0.58 3.47
N ILE A 28 13.46 0.63 4.02
CA ILE A 28 12.36 1.44 3.45
C ILE A 28 12.28 2.77 4.20
N GLU A 29 12.34 3.87 3.45
CA GLU A 29 12.10 5.23 3.94
C GLU A 29 10.88 5.83 3.23
N ILE A 30 10.08 6.59 3.97
CA ILE A 30 8.99 7.38 3.38
C ILE A 30 9.62 8.68 2.89
N ALA A 31 9.74 8.83 1.57
CA ALA A 31 10.40 9.97 0.95
C ALA A 31 9.38 11.05 0.55
N GLU A 32 9.90 12.15 0.00
CA GLU A 32 9.06 13.18 -0.62
C GLU A 32 8.24 12.57 -1.78
N GLY A 33 6.91 12.74 -1.73
CA GLY A 33 5.99 12.12 -2.68
C GLY A 33 5.33 10.83 -2.19
N ASP A 34 5.83 10.22 -1.11
CA ASP A 34 5.19 9.08 -0.44
C ASP A 34 4.28 9.52 0.72
N ASP A 35 4.04 10.82 0.85
CA ASP A 35 3.00 11.33 1.73
C ASP A 35 1.60 10.89 1.24
N ARG A 36 0.59 11.00 2.11
CA ARG A 36 -0.79 10.60 1.79
C ARG A 36 -1.29 11.25 0.49
N LYS A 37 -0.94 12.50 0.22
CA LYS A 37 -1.40 13.21 -0.98
C LYS A 37 -0.69 12.67 -2.23
N GLY A 38 0.61 12.41 -2.15
CA GLY A 38 1.41 11.83 -3.21
C GLY A 38 0.95 10.42 -3.57
N ILE A 39 0.73 9.56 -2.57
CA ILE A 39 0.15 8.23 -2.77
C ILE A 39 -1.26 8.31 -3.37
N ALA A 40 -2.13 9.22 -2.88
CA ALA A 40 -3.46 9.41 -3.48
C ALA A 40 -3.38 9.77 -4.96
N GLY A 41 -2.47 10.68 -5.32
CA GLY A 41 -2.19 11.05 -6.70
C GLY A 41 -1.63 9.90 -7.52
N PHE A 42 -0.74 9.08 -6.93
CA PHE A 42 -0.18 7.90 -7.58
C PHE A 42 -1.27 6.87 -7.90
N LEU A 43 -2.16 6.58 -6.96
CA LEU A 43 -3.28 5.65 -7.16
C LEU A 43 -4.26 6.17 -8.22
N ALA A 44 -4.56 7.48 -8.20
CA ALA A 44 -5.45 8.09 -9.19
C ALA A 44 -4.90 7.99 -10.64
N ARG A 45 -3.57 8.03 -10.81
CA ARG A 45 -2.92 7.80 -12.11
C ARG A 45 -2.86 6.32 -12.51
N ASN A 46 -2.92 5.41 -11.53
CA ASN A 46 -2.71 3.98 -11.70
C ASN A 46 -3.88 3.15 -11.12
N PRO A 47 -5.12 3.36 -11.61
CA PRO A 47 -6.31 2.74 -11.02
C PRO A 47 -6.30 1.21 -11.15
N GLY A 48 -6.66 0.50 -10.08
CA GLY A 48 -6.75 -0.96 -10.09
C GLY A 48 -5.42 -1.73 -10.09
N LEU A 49 -4.27 -1.04 -10.12
CA LEU A 49 -2.95 -1.69 -10.25
C LEU A 49 -2.33 -2.05 -8.90
N SER A 50 -2.52 -1.21 -7.89
CA SER A 50 -1.92 -1.39 -6.56
C SER A 50 -2.78 -2.29 -5.67
N ARG A 51 -2.15 -3.09 -4.78
CA ARG A 51 -2.85 -4.06 -3.92
C ARG A 51 -2.35 -4.09 -2.48
N VAL A 52 -3.24 -4.53 -1.58
CA VAL A 52 -2.91 -4.96 -0.22
C VAL A 52 -3.06 -6.47 -0.06
N ALA A 53 -2.23 -7.07 0.79
CA ALA A 53 -2.40 -8.41 1.32
C ALA A 53 -3.02 -8.33 2.72
N MET A 54 -4.04 -9.15 2.98
CA MET A 54 -4.85 -9.17 4.19
C MET A 54 -4.72 -10.52 4.90
N ASP A 55 -4.41 -10.53 6.20
CA ASP A 55 -4.66 -11.66 7.11
C ASP A 55 -5.84 -11.29 8.02
N GLY A 56 -7.03 -11.79 7.68
CA GLY A 56 -8.27 -11.35 8.31
C GLY A 56 -8.54 -9.88 8.07
N SER A 57 -8.57 -9.08 9.15
CA SER A 57 -8.76 -7.62 9.07
C SER A 57 -7.46 -6.83 9.01
N ALA A 58 -6.31 -7.48 9.18
CA ALA A 58 -5.01 -6.81 9.21
C ALA A 58 -4.41 -6.75 7.80
N ILE A 59 -3.95 -5.58 7.39
CA ILE A 59 -3.05 -5.46 6.23
C ILE A 59 -1.67 -5.93 6.67
N VAL A 60 -1.10 -6.87 5.92
CA VAL A 60 0.21 -7.47 6.21
C VAL A 60 1.22 -7.24 5.08
N GLY A 61 0.79 -6.64 3.97
CA GLY A 61 1.67 -6.30 2.86
C GLY A 61 1.01 -5.32 1.89
N VAL A 62 1.83 -4.56 1.19
CA VAL A 62 1.43 -3.54 0.23
C VAL A 62 2.31 -3.66 -1.01
N ALA A 63 1.70 -3.63 -2.19
CA ALA A 63 2.39 -3.57 -3.48
C ALA A 63 1.83 -2.40 -4.29
N LEU A 64 2.66 -1.38 -4.53
CA LEU A 64 2.35 -0.27 -5.40
C LEU A 64 2.80 -0.61 -6.83
N CYS A 65 1.94 -0.35 -7.80
CA CYS A 65 2.22 -0.61 -9.22
C CYS A 65 1.68 0.54 -10.07
N GLY A 66 2.45 0.92 -11.09
CA GLY A 66 2.08 1.96 -12.03
C GLY A 66 2.89 1.87 -13.33
N HIS A 67 2.57 2.78 -14.26
CA HIS A 67 3.28 2.94 -15.53
C HIS A 67 3.52 4.43 -15.83
N ASP A 68 4.46 4.72 -16.74
CA ASP A 68 4.84 6.09 -17.11
C ASP A 68 3.98 6.69 -18.25
N GLY A 69 2.88 6.01 -18.62
CA GLY A 69 2.11 6.31 -19.84
C GLY A 69 2.34 5.26 -20.91
#